data_AF-A0AAV7ZKA1-F1
#
_entry.id   AF-A0AAV7ZKA1-F1
#
_cell.length_a   1.000
_cell.length_b   1.000
_cell.length_c   1.000
_cell.angle_alpha   90.00
_cell.angle_beta   90.00
_cell.angle_gamma   90.00
#
_symmetry.space_group_name_H-M   'P 1'
#
loop_
_entity.id
_entity.type
_entity.pdbx_description
1 polymer ?
#
loop_
_entity_poly.entity_id
_entity_poly.type
_entity_poly.pdbx_seq_one_letter_code
_entity_poly.pdbx_strand_id
1 'polypeptide(L)'
;MNKITTLFCQFFLLILLTRKIVSGSSLHSNTYEQLHFLETFENSTTTNLPLHEWEPTKQKNYHGSFVRKPSNITDEHGDDYVLVAEKAGYYYGYSHVFETPFSPINDDHGLVLQYSTTFSEFITCGGGYIKLFYKFKPKKLGKKTNYAIMFGPDICGGNNNIHFIYTRKNPNNKNLEERKLKNPPQAPMDHLSHLYTLVLDRANRFQMYLDMELIREGNLLDDFEGVHHSSMDDPNDKPPEDWVDDYWIRDPSDLPPEDWTDEEYVIDVDAFTPQEWDVVQDGEWEPPLIANEKWKKKWVQRKILNPEWRGEWEPRKIYDKLYWDDRTPYKLETIYGIGFEIWSVNKNVFFDDIILSTNDHKSLIWDYAEKIWKPKYNTQLKNQSLLEN
;
A
#
# COMPACT_ATOMS: atom_id res chain seq x y z
N MET A 1 57.82 46.71 -73.56
CA MET A 1 56.49 46.06 -73.62
C MET A 1 56.54 44.88 -72.64
N ASN A 2 56.05 45.07 -71.40
CA ASN A 2 54.82 44.46 -70.83
C ASN A 2 54.91 42.93 -70.70
N LYS A 3 54.68 42.21 -69.57
CA LYS A 3 54.12 42.41 -68.21
C LYS A 3 54.60 41.18 -67.37
N ILE A 4 54.96 41.29 -66.07
CA ILE A 4 54.14 41.04 -64.84
C ILE A 4 53.40 39.67 -64.93
N THR A 5 53.58 38.67 -64.04
CA THR A 5 53.19 38.66 -62.60
C THR A 5 53.83 37.49 -61.82
N THR A 6 54.18 37.77 -60.57
CA THR A 6 54.61 36.91 -59.44
C THR A 6 53.49 35.98 -58.93
N LEU A 7 53.81 34.79 -58.39
CA LEU A 7 53.34 34.37 -57.05
C LEU A 7 54.09 33.14 -56.52
N PHE A 8 54.68 33.32 -55.34
CA PHE A 8 55.25 32.30 -54.44
C PHE A 8 54.12 31.51 -53.75
N CYS A 9 54.30 30.20 -53.51
CA CYS A 9 53.73 29.55 -52.34
C CYS A 9 54.54 28.31 -51.93
N GLN A 10 55.10 28.37 -50.73
CA GLN A 10 55.82 27.31 -50.02
C GLN A 10 54.88 26.15 -49.66
N PHE A 11 55.30 24.92 -49.95
CA PHE A 11 54.73 23.72 -49.33
C PHE A 11 55.43 23.50 -47.98
N PHE A 12 54.73 23.81 -46.88
CA PHE A 12 55.11 23.39 -45.52
C PHE A 12 54.29 22.15 -45.14
N LEU A 13 55.01 21.17 -44.60
CA LEU A 13 54.54 19.91 -44.05
C LEU A 13 53.62 20.16 -42.84
N LEU A 14 52.41 19.58 -42.81
CA LEU A 14 51.61 19.47 -41.59
C LEU A 14 51.15 18.01 -41.42
N ILE A 15 51.70 17.37 -40.38
CA ILE A 15 51.32 16.06 -39.87
C ILE A 15 49.95 16.20 -39.21
N LEU A 16 48.91 15.60 -39.78
CA LEU A 16 47.61 15.43 -39.13
C LEU A 16 47.58 14.07 -38.42
N LEU A 17 47.74 14.12 -37.10
CA LEU A 17 47.32 13.06 -36.18
C LEU A 17 45.82 12.85 -36.34
N THR A 18 45.39 11.77 -36.98
CA THR A 18 44.01 11.30 -36.92
C THR A 18 43.75 10.76 -35.51
N ARG A 19 43.25 11.61 -34.61
CA ARG A 19 42.50 11.16 -33.44
C ARG A 19 41.28 10.40 -33.98
N LYS A 20 41.29 9.07 -33.87
CA LYS A 20 40.05 8.27 -33.89
C LYS A 20 39.21 8.78 -32.73
N ILE A 21 38.24 9.64 -33.03
CA ILE A 21 37.09 9.86 -32.18
C ILE A 21 36.34 8.54 -32.22
N VAL A 22 36.47 7.74 -31.16
CA VAL A 22 35.53 6.67 -30.88
C VAL A 22 34.24 7.39 -30.53
N SER A 23 33.38 7.55 -31.54
CA SER A 23 31.99 7.92 -31.31
C SER A 23 31.40 6.82 -30.42
N GLY A 24 31.12 7.18 -29.16
CA GLY A 24 30.36 6.34 -28.24
C GLY A 24 29.10 5.87 -28.96
N SER A 25 29.06 4.58 -29.24
CA SER A 25 27.91 3.91 -29.83
C SER A 25 26.72 4.06 -28.89
N SER A 26 25.64 4.65 -29.38
CA SER A 26 24.33 4.63 -28.73
C SER A 26 23.90 3.17 -28.56
N LEU A 27 24.00 2.66 -27.33
CA LEU A 27 23.72 1.26 -27.01
C LEU A 27 22.25 0.99 -26.68
N HIS A 28 21.31 1.92 -26.93
CA HIS A 28 19.97 1.86 -26.32
C HIS A 28 18.75 1.92 -27.24
N SER A 29 18.84 2.01 -28.57
CA SER A 29 17.60 2.29 -29.33
C SER A 29 16.74 1.09 -29.76
N ASN A 30 17.23 -0.14 -29.91
CA ASN A 30 16.44 -1.18 -30.63
C ASN A 30 15.98 -2.39 -29.80
N THR A 31 16.54 -2.65 -28.61
CA THR A 31 16.27 -3.91 -27.89
C THR A 31 14.89 -3.94 -27.22
N TYR A 32 14.38 -2.77 -26.81
CA TYR A 32 13.19 -2.66 -25.96
C TYR A 32 12.00 -1.99 -26.65
N GLU A 33 12.05 -1.77 -27.97
CA GLU A 33 10.95 -1.15 -28.76
C GLU A 33 9.64 -1.97 -28.73
N GLN A 34 9.72 -3.26 -28.35
CA GLN A 34 8.56 -4.14 -28.21
C GLN A 34 7.77 -3.90 -26.92
N LEU A 35 8.33 -3.17 -25.95
CA LEU A 35 7.63 -2.81 -24.73
C LEU A 35 6.52 -1.80 -25.05
N HIS A 36 5.38 -1.89 -24.35
CA HIS A 36 4.27 -0.97 -24.58
C HIS A 36 4.58 0.43 -24.04
N PHE A 37 5.37 0.50 -22.97
CA PHE A 37 5.85 1.73 -22.37
C PHE A 37 7.18 1.47 -21.68
N LEU A 38 8.14 2.37 -21.89
CA LEU A 38 9.43 2.42 -21.20
C LEU A 38 9.78 3.89 -20.95
N GLU A 39 9.91 4.27 -19.69
CA GLU A 39 10.36 5.60 -19.27
C GLU A 39 11.56 5.46 -18.35
N THR A 40 12.65 6.11 -18.74
CA THR A 40 13.96 6.10 -18.07
C THR A 40 14.41 7.50 -17.68
N PHE A 41 13.68 8.53 -18.11
CA PHE A 41 14.03 9.93 -17.92
C PHE A 41 15.41 10.37 -18.45
N GLU A 42 16.13 9.56 -19.23
CA GLU A 42 17.49 9.87 -19.67
C GLU A 42 17.60 10.95 -20.76
N ASN A 43 16.74 10.91 -21.77
CA ASN A 43 16.86 11.81 -22.92
C ASN A 43 16.29 13.22 -22.63
N SER A 44 17.16 14.18 -22.30
CA SER A 44 16.84 15.62 -22.39
C SER A 44 17.93 16.39 -23.13
N THR A 45 17.83 16.44 -24.47
CA THR A 45 18.46 17.53 -25.21
C THR A 45 17.46 18.66 -25.31
N THR A 46 17.81 19.78 -24.71
CA THR A 46 17.16 21.08 -24.81
C THR A 46 16.50 21.31 -26.18
N THR A 47 15.18 21.52 -26.17
CA THR A 47 14.25 21.75 -27.31
C THR A 47 13.79 20.50 -28.11
N ASN A 48 12.48 20.23 -27.98
CA ASN A 48 11.62 19.40 -28.85
C ASN A 48 11.87 17.88 -28.88
N LEU A 49 11.81 17.24 -27.70
CA LEU A 49 11.01 16.05 -27.37
C LEU A 49 11.53 15.43 -26.04
N PRO A 50 10.74 15.39 -24.94
CA PRO A 50 10.76 14.26 -24.02
C PRO A 50 9.64 13.33 -24.50
N LEU A 51 9.94 12.19 -25.15
CA LEU A 51 8.90 11.49 -25.93
C LEU A 51 7.84 10.74 -25.11
N HIS A 52 7.65 11.12 -23.85
CA HIS A 52 6.37 11.03 -23.17
C HIS A 52 6.04 12.39 -22.53
N GLU A 53 4.99 13.07 -23.02
CA GLU A 53 4.47 14.29 -22.40
C GLU A 53 3.82 13.93 -21.06
N TRP A 54 4.60 13.94 -20.00
CA TRP A 54 4.07 13.83 -18.64
C TRP A 54 3.46 15.19 -18.23
N GLU A 55 2.18 15.16 -17.88
CA GLU A 55 1.42 16.35 -17.53
C GLU A 55 1.13 16.41 -16.02
N PRO A 56 1.40 17.55 -15.36
CA PRO A 56 0.97 17.77 -13.99
C PRO A 56 -0.52 18.06 -13.91
N THR A 57 -1.14 17.60 -12.83
CA THR A 57 -2.52 17.97 -12.53
C THR A 57 -2.65 19.46 -12.25
N LYS A 58 -3.85 20.01 -12.50
CA LYS A 58 -4.23 21.38 -12.12
C LYS A 58 -5.28 21.39 -11.02
N GLN A 59 -5.51 20.25 -10.35
CA GLN A 59 -6.42 20.18 -9.21
C GLN A 59 -5.90 21.04 -8.05
N LYS A 60 -6.82 21.74 -7.37
CA LYS A 60 -6.48 22.76 -6.36
C LYS A 60 -5.65 22.24 -5.19
N ASN A 61 -5.79 20.98 -4.80
CA ASN A 61 -5.11 20.43 -3.61
C ASN A 61 -3.75 19.78 -3.93
N TYR A 62 -3.35 19.76 -5.20
CA TYR A 62 -2.13 19.10 -5.68
C TYR A 62 -1.07 20.15 -5.99
N HIS A 63 -0.30 20.53 -4.97
CA HIS A 63 0.75 21.54 -5.09
C HIS A 63 2.17 20.93 -5.16
N GLY A 64 2.28 19.61 -5.04
CA GLY A 64 3.52 18.86 -5.24
C GLY A 64 3.96 18.96 -6.70
N SER A 65 5.26 19.13 -6.91
CA SER A 65 5.86 19.22 -8.24
C SER A 65 6.87 18.10 -8.41
N PHE A 66 6.75 17.35 -9.50
CA PHE A 66 7.80 16.45 -9.93
C PHE A 66 8.86 17.21 -10.71
N VAL A 67 10.12 16.86 -10.49
CA VAL A 67 11.27 17.43 -11.18
C VAL A 67 12.19 16.32 -11.63
N ARG A 68 12.76 16.47 -12.81
CA ARG A 68 13.82 15.59 -13.31
C ARG A 68 15.16 16.05 -12.73
N LYS A 69 15.92 15.13 -12.14
CA LYS A 69 17.24 15.42 -11.55
C LYS A 69 18.24 14.36 -11.94
N PRO A 70 19.54 14.68 -11.98
CA PRO A 70 20.58 13.65 -12.01
C PRO A 70 20.40 12.72 -10.81
N SER A 71 20.56 11.43 -11.05
CA SER A 71 20.66 10.39 -10.04
C SER A 71 21.88 10.65 -9.18
N ASN A 72 21.76 10.38 -7.87
CA ASN A 72 22.92 10.39 -6.98
C ASN A 72 23.78 9.12 -7.13
N ILE A 73 23.33 8.17 -7.96
CA ILE A 73 24.01 6.92 -8.25
C ILE A 73 24.67 7.11 -9.62
N THR A 74 25.98 7.32 -9.63
CA THR A 74 26.75 7.28 -10.87
C THR A 74 27.27 5.86 -11.05
N ASP A 75 26.78 5.16 -12.07
CA ASP A 75 27.32 3.87 -12.46
C ASP A 75 28.34 4.02 -13.60
N GLU A 76 28.76 2.90 -14.19
CA GLU A 76 29.69 2.88 -15.34
C GLU A 76 29.05 3.31 -16.67
N HIS A 77 27.73 3.60 -16.70
CA HIS A 77 26.96 3.90 -17.90
C HIS A 77 26.72 5.40 -18.18
N GLY A 78 27.03 6.30 -17.25
CA GLY A 78 27.06 7.76 -17.50
C GLY A 78 26.20 8.58 -16.53
N ASP A 79 25.77 9.76 -16.98
CA ASP A 79 24.81 10.60 -16.25
C ASP A 79 23.44 9.91 -16.30
N ASP A 80 22.92 9.51 -15.14
CA ASP A 80 21.61 8.88 -14.93
C ASP A 80 20.61 9.95 -14.44
N TYR A 81 19.34 9.91 -14.85
CA TYR A 81 18.32 10.89 -14.48
C TYR A 81 17.07 10.22 -13.94
N VAL A 82 16.52 10.83 -12.89
CA VAL A 82 15.38 10.29 -12.15
C VAL A 82 14.28 11.33 -11.99
N LEU A 83 13.04 10.86 -11.85
CA LEU A 83 11.90 11.71 -11.54
C LEU A 83 11.73 11.82 -10.02
N VAL A 84 11.61 13.05 -9.49
CA VAL A 84 11.64 13.30 -8.05
C VAL A 84 10.42 14.09 -7.59
N ALA A 85 9.68 13.54 -6.61
CA ALA A 85 8.70 14.27 -5.81
C ALA A 85 9.42 15.01 -4.66
N GLU A 86 9.81 16.26 -4.90
CA GLU A 86 10.84 16.94 -4.09
C GLU A 86 10.34 17.57 -2.78
N LYS A 87 9.06 17.91 -2.67
CA LYS A 87 8.50 18.66 -1.53
C LYS A 87 7.86 17.77 -0.46
N ALA A 88 8.16 18.07 0.79
CA ALA A 88 7.49 17.47 1.94
C ALA A 88 6.04 18.00 2.11
N GLY A 89 5.10 17.16 2.50
CA GLY A 89 3.75 17.54 2.92
C GLY A 89 2.83 17.97 1.77
N TYR A 90 2.93 17.34 0.60
CA TYR A 90 2.09 17.68 -0.55
C TYR A 90 1.45 16.47 -1.23
N TYR A 91 0.30 16.74 -1.84
CA TYR A 91 -0.27 15.84 -2.85
C TYR A 91 0.38 16.10 -4.20
N TYR A 92 0.72 15.02 -4.88
CA TYR A 92 1.38 14.98 -6.17
C TYR A 92 0.45 14.36 -7.21
N GLY A 93 0.44 14.94 -8.40
CA GLY A 93 -0.35 14.45 -9.51
C GLY A 93 0.41 14.67 -10.81
N TYR A 94 0.88 13.60 -11.43
CA TYR A 94 1.68 13.65 -12.66
C TYR A 94 1.45 12.40 -13.47
N SER A 95 1.10 12.53 -14.74
CA SER A 95 0.67 11.39 -15.54
C SER A 95 1.02 11.55 -17.00
N HIS A 96 1.27 10.43 -17.65
CA HIS A 96 1.37 10.33 -19.08
C HIS A 96 0.12 9.66 -19.66
N VAL A 97 -0.40 10.20 -20.77
CA VAL A 97 -1.50 9.59 -21.53
C VAL A 97 -0.90 8.86 -22.71
N PHE A 98 -1.24 7.59 -22.86
CA PHE A 98 -0.74 6.79 -23.97
C PHE A 98 -1.34 7.27 -25.29
N GLU A 99 -0.49 7.43 -26.30
CA GLU A 99 -0.94 7.70 -27.67
C GLU A 99 -1.84 6.57 -28.19
N THR A 100 -1.42 5.32 -27.91
CA THR A 100 -2.20 4.10 -28.16
C THR A 100 -2.59 3.50 -26.82
N PRO A 101 -3.87 3.59 -26.41
CA PRO A 101 -4.33 2.99 -25.16
C PRO A 101 -4.07 1.49 -25.11
N PHE A 102 -3.45 1.04 -24.03
CA PHE A 102 -3.10 -0.36 -23.80
C PHE A 102 -4.35 -1.13 -23.36
N SER A 103 -4.64 -2.27 -23.99
CA SER A 103 -5.81 -3.08 -23.63
C SER A 103 -5.40 -4.50 -23.26
N PRO A 104 -5.24 -4.80 -21.95
CA PRO A 104 -4.94 -6.15 -21.50
C PRO A 104 -6.01 -7.19 -21.94
N ILE A 105 -7.23 -6.73 -22.26
CA ILE A 105 -8.33 -7.55 -22.80
C ILE A 105 -8.08 -8.04 -24.22
N ASN A 106 -7.48 -7.20 -25.07
CA ASN A 106 -7.33 -7.53 -26.50
C ASN A 106 -6.10 -8.41 -26.75
N ASP A 107 -5.16 -8.39 -25.83
CA ASP A 107 -3.88 -9.05 -26.03
C ASP A 107 -3.91 -10.51 -25.53
N ASP A 108 -4.79 -10.95 -24.63
CA ASP A 108 -4.76 -12.33 -24.05
C ASP A 108 -3.41 -12.76 -23.40
N HIS A 109 -2.44 -11.84 -23.36
CA HIS A 109 -1.05 -12.04 -22.97
C HIS A 109 -0.76 -11.59 -21.52
N GLY A 110 -1.74 -11.08 -20.78
CA GLY A 110 -1.55 -10.59 -19.41
C GLY A 110 -0.87 -9.22 -19.32
N LEU A 111 -0.34 -8.88 -18.14
CA LEU A 111 0.23 -7.56 -17.84
C LEU A 111 1.47 -7.70 -16.98
N VAL A 112 2.53 -6.98 -17.34
CA VAL A 112 3.72 -6.78 -16.51
C VAL A 112 3.94 -5.29 -16.32
N LEU A 113 4.00 -4.86 -15.06
CA LEU A 113 4.31 -3.49 -14.66
C LEU A 113 5.54 -3.54 -13.75
N GLN A 114 6.61 -2.84 -14.12
CA GLN A 114 7.84 -2.74 -13.36
C GLN A 114 8.23 -1.28 -13.20
N TYR A 115 8.75 -0.88 -12.04
CA TYR A 115 9.39 0.41 -11.83
C TYR A 115 10.26 0.38 -10.58
N SER A 116 11.23 1.28 -10.49
CA SER A 116 12.04 1.47 -9.30
C SER A 116 11.59 2.70 -8.51
N THR A 117 11.65 2.62 -7.18
CA THR A 117 11.41 3.77 -6.30
C THR A 117 12.37 3.77 -5.13
N THR A 118 12.74 4.99 -4.71
CA THR A 118 13.64 5.25 -3.59
C THR A 118 13.05 6.30 -2.68
N PHE A 119 13.21 6.14 -1.37
CA PHE A 119 12.96 7.19 -0.40
C PHE A 119 14.30 7.71 0.12
N SER A 120 14.64 9.00 -0.04
CA SER A 120 15.96 9.51 0.42
C SER A 120 16.15 9.44 1.94
N GLU A 121 15.05 9.38 2.68
CA GLU A 121 15.02 9.42 4.13
C GLU A 121 14.05 8.33 4.60
N PHE A 122 14.13 7.96 5.87
CA PHE A 122 13.16 7.03 6.46
C PHE A 122 11.76 7.64 6.33
N ILE A 123 10.96 6.99 5.49
CA ILE A 123 9.61 7.42 5.17
C ILE A 123 8.71 7.22 6.40
N THR A 124 8.08 8.30 6.84
CA THR A 124 7.15 8.30 7.98
C THR A 124 5.72 8.14 7.52
N CYS A 125 5.35 8.87 6.46
CA CYS A 125 4.10 8.68 5.77
C CYS A 125 4.19 9.18 4.32
N GLY A 126 4.01 8.30 3.34
CA GLY A 126 3.92 8.65 1.94
C GLY A 126 3.82 7.44 1.01
N GLY A 127 3.29 7.70 -0.18
CA GLY A 127 3.13 6.71 -1.24
C GLY A 127 4.28 6.75 -2.23
N GLY A 128 4.80 5.57 -2.56
CA GLY A 128 5.72 5.32 -3.68
C GLY A 128 5.08 4.45 -4.77
N TYR A 129 3.74 4.40 -4.83
CA TYR A 129 2.99 3.60 -5.80
C TYR A 129 2.72 4.34 -7.12
N ILE A 130 2.49 3.55 -8.17
CA ILE A 130 2.06 4.01 -9.48
C ILE A 130 0.63 3.53 -9.77
N LYS A 131 -0.08 4.28 -10.61
CA LYS A 131 -1.44 3.96 -11.05
C LYS A 131 -1.52 3.85 -12.57
N LEU A 132 -2.24 2.84 -13.05
CA LEU A 132 -2.66 2.69 -14.43
C LEU A 132 -4.10 3.21 -14.55
N PHE A 133 -4.34 4.22 -15.38
CA PHE A 133 -5.60 4.94 -15.42
C PHE A 133 -6.53 4.44 -16.53
N TYR A 134 -7.83 4.35 -16.22
CA TYR A 134 -8.85 4.35 -17.27
C TYR A 134 -8.95 5.73 -17.91
N LYS A 135 -9.83 5.91 -18.90
CA LYS A 135 -9.98 7.20 -19.60
C LYS A 135 -10.14 8.37 -18.63
N PHE A 136 -9.19 9.31 -18.68
CA PHE A 136 -9.11 10.43 -17.75
C PHE A 136 -8.60 11.71 -18.45
N LYS A 137 -8.56 12.81 -17.70
CA LYS A 137 -7.98 14.09 -18.15
C LYS A 137 -6.81 14.41 -17.22
N PRO A 138 -5.55 14.47 -17.69
CA PRO A 138 -4.38 14.68 -16.84
C PRO A 138 -4.46 15.91 -15.94
N LYS A 139 -4.91 17.04 -16.50
CA LYS A 139 -5.13 18.31 -15.76
C LYS A 139 -6.18 18.20 -14.64
N LYS A 140 -7.00 17.15 -14.63
CA LYS A 140 -8.00 16.85 -13.60
C LYS A 140 -7.66 15.59 -12.80
N LEU A 141 -6.44 15.07 -12.88
CA LEU A 141 -6.00 13.92 -12.10
C LEU A 141 -6.10 14.22 -10.60
N GLY A 142 -6.65 13.28 -9.83
CA GLY A 142 -6.64 13.30 -8.37
C GLY A 142 -7.33 12.07 -7.78
N LYS A 143 -7.63 12.10 -6.47
CA LYS A 143 -8.13 10.95 -5.69
C LYS A 143 -9.34 10.22 -6.29
N LYS A 144 -10.22 10.95 -6.99
CA LYS A 144 -11.45 10.39 -7.61
C LYS A 144 -11.25 9.94 -9.06
N THR A 145 -10.05 10.03 -9.60
CA THR A 145 -9.77 9.59 -10.97
C THR A 145 -9.79 8.08 -11.02
N ASN A 146 -10.63 7.53 -11.89
CA ASN A 146 -10.78 6.10 -12.06
C ASN A 146 -9.48 5.48 -12.61
N TYR A 147 -9.03 4.41 -11.97
CA TYR A 147 -7.82 3.69 -12.33
C TYR A 147 -8.10 2.19 -12.41
N ALA A 148 -7.32 1.48 -13.23
CA ALA A 148 -7.38 0.04 -13.43
C ALA A 148 -6.58 -0.71 -12.36
N ILE A 149 -5.33 -0.29 -12.14
CA ILE A 149 -4.39 -0.87 -11.16
C ILE A 149 -3.74 0.26 -10.37
N MET A 150 -3.54 0.03 -9.07
CA MET A 150 -2.62 0.76 -8.21
C MET A 150 -1.64 -0.25 -7.61
N PHE A 151 -0.35 -0.05 -7.83
CA PHE A 151 0.69 -0.98 -7.43
C PHE A 151 1.91 -0.25 -6.87
N GLY A 152 2.43 -0.72 -5.74
CA GLY A 152 3.65 -0.20 -5.13
C GLY A 152 3.60 0.08 -3.63
N PRO A 153 4.71 0.53 -3.03
CA PRO A 153 4.80 0.80 -1.61
C PRO A 153 3.93 1.99 -1.19
N ASP A 154 3.25 1.84 -0.05
CA ASP A 154 2.60 2.92 0.69
C ASP A 154 2.88 2.69 2.17
N ILE A 155 3.59 3.64 2.77
CA ILE A 155 4.07 3.55 4.15
C ILE A 155 3.47 4.72 4.89
N CYS A 156 2.75 4.48 5.99
CA CYS A 156 2.22 5.54 6.84
C CYS A 156 2.11 5.09 8.30
N GLY A 157 3.01 5.60 9.14
CA GLY A 157 3.11 5.20 10.54
C GLY A 157 3.44 3.71 10.67
N GLY A 158 2.62 2.98 11.44
CA GLY A 158 2.78 1.53 11.60
C GLY A 158 2.26 0.71 10.41
N ASN A 159 1.65 1.33 9.40
CA ASN A 159 1.13 0.64 8.22
C ASN A 159 2.18 0.70 7.10
N ASN A 160 2.64 -0.46 6.64
CA ASN A 160 3.65 -0.58 5.59
C ASN A 160 3.23 -1.71 4.65
N ASN A 161 2.76 -1.34 3.45
CA ASN A 161 2.26 -2.30 2.47
C ASN A 161 2.80 -1.99 1.07
N ILE A 162 3.15 -3.03 0.33
CA ILE A 162 3.22 -2.97 -1.13
C ILE A 162 1.81 -3.27 -1.62
N HIS A 163 1.07 -2.22 -1.96
CA HIS A 163 -0.29 -2.35 -2.45
C HIS A 163 -0.32 -3.04 -3.81
N PHE A 164 -1.31 -3.91 -3.97
CA PHE A 164 -1.86 -4.27 -5.27
C PHE A 164 -3.38 -4.14 -5.16
N ILE A 165 -3.91 -3.17 -5.90
CA ILE A 165 -5.35 -2.89 -5.97
C ILE A 165 -5.73 -2.91 -7.44
N TYR A 166 -6.80 -3.62 -7.77
CA TYR A 166 -7.41 -3.56 -9.10
C TYR A 166 -8.86 -3.10 -8.99
N THR A 167 -9.35 -2.42 -10.02
CA THR A 167 -10.71 -1.87 -10.03
C THR A 167 -11.58 -2.60 -11.04
N ARG A 168 -12.77 -3.02 -10.61
CA ARG A 168 -13.76 -3.69 -11.47
C ARG A 168 -15.06 -2.91 -11.53
N LYS A 169 -15.62 -2.83 -12.73
CA LYS A 169 -16.94 -2.26 -12.92
C LYS A 169 -17.99 -3.31 -12.64
N ASN A 170 -18.81 -3.10 -11.63
CA ASN A 170 -19.92 -3.98 -11.33
C ASN A 170 -20.99 -3.85 -12.45
N PRO A 171 -21.36 -4.95 -13.13
CA PRO A 171 -22.27 -4.92 -14.26
C PRO A 171 -23.71 -4.56 -13.85
N ASN A 172 -24.09 -4.79 -12.59
CA ASN A 172 -25.45 -4.60 -12.08
C ASN A 172 -25.73 -3.12 -11.75
N ASN A 173 -24.81 -2.45 -11.06
CA ASN A 173 -24.98 -1.05 -10.63
C ASN A 173 -24.10 -0.04 -11.40
N LYS A 174 -23.19 -0.52 -12.26
CA LYS A 174 -22.21 0.25 -13.06
C LYS A 174 -21.15 0.99 -12.25
N ASN A 175 -21.09 0.81 -10.94
CA ASN A 175 -20.07 1.41 -10.08
C ASN A 175 -18.73 0.71 -10.28
N LEU A 176 -17.65 1.49 -10.15
CA LEU A 176 -16.30 0.95 -10.06
C LEU A 176 -15.99 0.62 -8.62
N GLU A 177 -15.60 -0.62 -8.38
CA GLU A 177 -15.28 -1.19 -7.07
C GLU A 177 -13.80 -1.54 -7.03
N GLU A 178 -13.10 -1.05 -6.00
CA GLU A 178 -11.71 -1.41 -5.73
C GLU A 178 -11.64 -2.77 -5.03
N ARG A 179 -10.71 -3.60 -5.47
CA ARG A 179 -10.36 -4.88 -4.84
C ARG A 179 -8.94 -4.78 -4.33
N LYS A 180 -8.77 -4.85 -3.01
CA LYS A 180 -7.47 -4.73 -2.34
C LYS A 180 -6.92 -6.11 -2.02
N LEU A 181 -5.63 -6.30 -2.23
CA LEU A 181 -4.95 -7.54 -1.87
C LEU A 181 -5.01 -7.76 -0.35
N LYS A 182 -5.43 -8.97 0.07
CA LYS A 182 -5.38 -9.42 1.46
C LYS A 182 -3.94 -9.70 1.85
N ASN A 183 -3.56 -9.27 3.06
CA ASN A 183 -2.22 -9.47 3.64
C ASN A 183 -1.09 -9.07 2.66
N PRO A 184 -1.05 -7.79 2.22
CA PRO A 184 -0.01 -7.33 1.33
C PRO A 184 1.38 -7.46 1.98
N PRO A 185 2.44 -7.77 1.20
CA PRO A 185 3.80 -7.79 1.70
C PRO A 185 4.26 -6.40 2.11
N GLN A 186 5.27 -6.31 2.99
CA GLN A 186 5.82 -5.05 3.46
C GLN A 186 6.91 -4.54 2.53
N ALA A 187 7.01 -3.22 2.39
CA ALA A 187 8.08 -2.59 1.64
C ALA A 187 9.35 -2.45 2.51
N PRO A 188 10.56 -2.50 1.92
CA PRO A 188 11.80 -2.21 2.62
C PRO A 188 11.78 -0.82 3.25
N MET A 189 12.40 -0.71 4.43
CA MET A 189 12.57 0.56 5.15
C MET A 189 14.04 0.94 5.19
N ASP A 190 14.58 1.36 4.05
CA ASP A 190 15.95 1.85 3.91
C ASP A 190 16.02 3.04 2.90
N HIS A 191 17.21 3.33 2.37
CA HIS A 191 17.45 4.44 1.43
C HIS A 191 17.86 3.95 0.03
N LEU A 192 17.72 2.66 -0.24
CA LEU A 192 18.12 2.04 -1.50
C LEU A 192 17.01 2.17 -2.54
N SER A 193 17.40 2.10 -3.80
CA SER A 193 16.44 1.98 -4.89
C SER A 193 15.94 0.55 -4.92
N HIS A 194 14.64 0.36 -4.84
CA HIS A 194 14.02 -0.97 -4.92
C HIS A 194 13.19 -1.11 -6.18
N LEU A 195 13.28 -2.27 -6.82
CA LEU A 195 12.56 -2.61 -8.05
C LEU A 195 11.28 -3.37 -7.73
N TYR A 196 10.13 -2.80 -8.07
CA TYR A 196 8.82 -3.40 -7.85
C TYR A 196 8.30 -3.92 -9.17
N THR A 197 7.95 -5.20 -9.24
CA THR A 197 7.37 -5.82 -10.45
C THR A 197 6.07 -6.53 -10.13
N LEU A 198 5.00 -6.20 -10.86
CA LEU A 198 3.73 -6.91 -10.86
C LEU A 198 3.58 -7.67 -12.17
N VAL A 199 3.29 -8.96 -12.07
CA VAL A 199 2.93 -9.82 -13.20
C VAL A 199 1.51 -10.32 -12.97
N LEU A 200 0.64 -10.19 -13.96
CA LEU A 200 -0.74 -10.68 -13.96
C LEU A 200 -0.97 -11.53 -15.20
N ASP A 201 -1.51 -12.74 -15.02
CA ASP A 201 -1.81 -13.65 -16.12
C ASP A 201 -3.32 -13.88 -16.34
N ARG A 202 -3.62 -14.57 -17.45
CA ARG A 202 -4.98 -14.94 -17.87
C ARG A 202 -5.68 -15.97 -16.98
N ALA A 203 -4.95 -16.63 -16.08
CA ALA A 203 -5.49 -17.58 -15.12
C ALA A 203 -5.88 -16.89 -13.80
N ASN A 204 -5.99 -15.56 -13.81
CA ASN A 204 -6.16 -14.72 -12.62
C ASN A 204 -4.99 -14.83 -11.63
N ARG A 205 -3.84 -15.37 -12.02
CA ARG A 205 -2.69 -15.47 -11.12
C ARG A 205 -1.90 -14.18 -11.19
N PHE A 206 -1.47 -13.72 -10.02
CA PHE A 206 -0.55 -12.59 -9.93
C PHE A 206 0.73 -13.01 -9.22
N GLN A 207 1.82 -12.34 -9.55
CA GLN A 207 3.11 -12.46 -8.89
C GLN A 207 3.66 -11.05 -8.67
N MET A 208 4.10 -10.78 -7.45
CA MET A 208 4.76 -9.56 -7.05
C MET A 208 6.21 -9.90 -6.75
N TYR A 209 7.12 -9.16 -7.38
CA TYR A 209 8.53 -9.26 -7.13
C TYR A 209 9.05 -7.95 -6.55
N LEU A 210 10.00 -8.08 -5.64
CA LEU A 210 10.80 -7.00 -5.09
C LEU A 210 12.25 -7.35 -5.35
N ASP A 211 12.98 -6.45 -6.00
CA ASP A 211 14.40 -6.62 -6.31
C ASP A 211 14.66 -7.94 -7.07
N MET A 212 13.73 -8.26 -7.98
CA MET A 212 13.72 -9.49 -8.79
C MET A 212 13.42 -10.79 -8.02
N GLU A 213 13.16 -10.72 -6.71
CA GLU A 213 12.77 -11.86 -5.88
C GLU A 213 11.26 -11.93 -5.74
N LEU A 214 10.68 -13.14 -5.83
CA LEU A 214 9.24 -13.35 -5.66
C LEU A 214 8.86 -13.18 -4.19
N ILE A 215 8.07 -12.15 -3.87
CA ILE A 215 7.64 -11.85 -2.49
C ILE A 215 6.19 -12.23 -2.21
N ARG A 216 5.34 -12.29 -3.24
CA ARG A 216 3.93 -12.67 -3.11
C ARG A 216 3.41 -13.21 -4.43
N GLU A 217 2.64 -14.29 -4.37
CA GLU A 217 1.83 -14.77 -5.48
C GLU A 217 0.47 -15.20 -4.97
N GLY A 218 -0.50 -15.31 -5.88
CA GLY A 218 -1.85 -15.72 -5.53
C GLY A 218 -2.82 -15.62 -6.72
N ASN A 219 -4.11 -15.64 -6.42
CA ASN A 219 -5.18 -15.54 -7.39
C ASN A 219 -6.10 -14.34 -7.11
N LEU A 220 -6.48 -13.59 -8.16
CA LEU A 220 -7.38 -12.44 -8.04
C LEU A 220 -8.77 -12.78 -7.48
N LEU A 221 -9.20 -14.05 -7.57
CA LEU A 221 -10.49 -14.54 -7.06
C LEU A 221 -10.47 -14.82 -5.56
N ASP A 222 -9.31 -15.18 -4.99
CA ASP A 222 -9.23 -15.71 -3.63
C ASP A 222 -8.51 -14.76 -2.67
N ASP A 223 -7.45 -14.10 -3.15
CA ASP A 223 -6.54 -13.30 -2.34
C ASP A 223 -6.98 -11.82 -2.18
N PHE A 224 -8.17 -11.45 -2.66
CA PHE A 224 -8.63 -10.05 -2.64
C PHE A 224 -9.86 -9.83 -1.76
N GLU A 225 -9.91 -8.66 -1.13
CA GLU A 225 -11.03 -8.20 -0.34
C GLU A 225 -12.27 -7.96 -1.21
N GLY A 226 -13.44 -8.24 -0.64
CA GLY A 226 -14.72 -7.89 -1.24
C GLY A 226 -15.10 -8.70 -2.48
N VAL A 227 -14.41 -9.81 -2.79
CA VAL A 227 -14.93 -10.78 -3.78
C VAL A 227 -16.31 -11.21 -3.27
N HIS A 228 -17.36 -10.73 -3.96
CA HIS A 228 -18.73 -10.74 -3.41
C HIS A 228 -19.15 -12.17 -3.11
N HIS A 229 -19.89 -12.33 -2.02
CA HIS A 229 -20.47 -13.61 -1.64
C HIS A 229 -21.91 -13.56 -2.13
N SER A 230 -22.46 -14.67 -2.63
CA SER A 230 -23.86 -14.68 -3.13
C SER A 230 -24.91 -14.30 -2.08
N SER A 231 -24.53 -14.29 -0.80
CA SER A 231 -25.39 -13.98 0.35
C SER A 231 -24.73 -13.01 1.33
N MET A 232 -25.52 -12.11 1.91
CA MET A 232 -25.13 -11.16 2.96
C MET A 232 -26.09 -11.26 4.16
N ASP A 233 -25.69 -10.81 5.35
CA ASP A 233 -26.59 -10.68 6.50
C ASP A 233 -27.68 -9.65 6.21
N ASP A 234 -28.93 -9.96 6.56
CA ASP A 234 -30.02 -9.00 6.44
C ASP A 234 -29.86 -7.92 7.52
N PRO A 235 -29.54 -6.66 7.14
CA PRO A 235 -29.30 -5.59 8.11
C PRO A 235 -30.56 -5.18 8.86
N ASN A 236 -31.74 -5.65 8.43
CA ASN A 236 -33.02 -5.38 9.09
C ASN A 236 -33.48 -6.54 9.97
N ASP A 237 -32.79 -7.68 9.95
CA ASP A 237 -33.14 -8.80 10.80
C ASP A 237 -32.67 -8.53 12.22
N LYS A 238 -33.49 -8.96 13.18
CA LYS A 238 -33.25 -8.77 14.61
C LYS A 238 -33.55 -10.06 15.34
N PRO A 239 -32.90 -10.30 16.49
CA PRO A 239 -33.29 -11.42 17.34
C PRO A 239 -34.78 -11.31 17.70
N PRO A 240 -35.50 -12.44 17.74
CA PRO A 240 -36.81 -12.51 18.36
C PRO A 240 -36.79 -11.95 19.79
N GLU A 241 -37.92 -11.41 20.25
CA GLU A 241 -38.01 -10.79 21.58
C GLU A 241 -37.80 -11.79 22.73
N ASP A 242 -38.01 -13.09 22.46
CA ASP A 242 -37.74 -14.21 23.36
C ASP A 242 -36.32 -14.80 23.21
N TRP A 243 -35.44 -14.20 22.40
CA TRP A 243 -34.06 -14.63 22.30
C TRP A 243 -33.24 -14.13 23.49
N VAL A 244 -32.59 -15.06 24.21
CA VAL A 244 -31.74 -14.73 25.36
C VAL A 244 -30.27 -14.79 24.97
N ASP A 245 -29.54 -13.73 25.29
CA ASP A 245 -28.10 -13.65 25.06
C ASP A 245 -27.30 -14.28 26.22
N ASP A 246 -27.88 -14.30 27.43
CA ASP A 246 -27.23 -14.83 28.62
C ASP A 246 -27.12 -16.36 28.57
N TYR A 247 -25.90 -16.85 28.29
CA TYR A 247 -25.58 -18.28 28.37
C TYR A 247 -25.71 -18.83 29.80
N TRP A 248 -25.39 -18.02 30.81
CA TRP A 248 -25.47 -18.39 32.23
C TRP A 248 -26.44 -17.49 32.99
N ILE A 249 -27.38 -18.09 33.72
CA ILE A 249 -28.24 -17.39 34.69
C ILE A 249 -27.89 -17.81 36.12
N ARG A 250 -28.27 -17.01 37.11
CA ARG A 250 -28.19 -17.42 38.52
C ARG A 250 -29.32 -18.40 38.80
N ASP A 251 -29.02 -19.49 39.48
CA ASP A 251 -30.00 -20.54 39.79
C ASP A 251 -31.00 -20.04 40.83
N PRO A 252 -32.26 -19.76 40.45
CA PRO A 252 -33.25 -19.22 41.37
C PRO A 252 -33.60 -20.17 42.53
N SER A 253 -33.28 -21.47 42.40
CA SER A 253 -33.48 -22.48 43.44
C SER A 253 -32.30 -22.61 44.40
N ASP A 254 -31.16 -22.01 44.07
CA ASP A 254 -30.02 -21.92 44.98
C ASP A 254 -30.29 -20.77 45.95
N LEU A 255 -30.42 -21.12 47.23
CA LEU A 255 -30.62 -20.20 48.34
C LEU A 255 -29.46 -20.37 49.33
N PRO A 256 -29.09 -19.32 50.08
CA PRO A 256 -28.09 -19.47 51.12
C PRO A 256 -28.53 -20.54 52.14
N PRO A 257 -27.59 -21.37 52.63
CA PRO A 257 -27.86 -22.27 53.75
C PRO A 257 -28.44 -21.52 54.95
N GLU A 258 -29.29 -22.18 55.73
CA GLU A 258 -29.95 -21.59 56.91
C GLU A 258 -28.94 -21.07 57.96
N ASP A 259 -27.73 -21.63 57.98
CA ASP A 259 -26.63 -21.23 58.88
C ASP A 259 -25.62 -20.25 58.25
N TRP A 260 -25.93 -19.67 57.08
CA TRP A 260 -25.04 -18.72 56.39
C TRP A 260 -25.33 -17.28 56.83
N THR A 261 -24.35 -16.62 57.44
CA THR A 261 -24.42 -15.18 57.75
C THR A 261 -23.25 -14.46 57.11
N ASP A 262 -23.53 -13.33 56.45
CA ASP A 262 -22.53 -12.41 55.91
C ASP A 262 -22.28 -11.18 56.80
N GLU A 263 -22.83 -11.19 58.02
CA GLU A 263 -22.59 -10.18 59.05
C GLU A 263 -21.22 -10.41 59.71
N GLU A 264 -20.26 -9.56 59.38
CA GLU A 264 -18.86 -9.68 59.86
C GLU A 264 -18.72 -9.41 61.35
N TYR A 265 -19.64 -8.63 61.92
CA TYR A 265 -19.63 -8.23 63.33
C TYR A 265 -21.00 -8.43 63.96
N VAL A 266 -21.00 -8.90 65.21
CA VAL A 266 -22.20 -9.04 66.05
C VAL A 266 -21.96 -8.33 67.38
N ILE A 267 -23.04 -7.97 68.07
CA ILE A 267 -22.97 -7.32 69.38
C ILE A 267 -22.37 -8.30 70.40
N ASP A 268 -21.42 -7.83 71.20
CA ASP A 268 -20.89 -8.59 72.34
C ASP A 268 -21.94 -8.66 73.45
N VAL A 269 -22.66 -9.79 73.50
CA VAL A 269 -23.73 -10.03 74.48
C VAL A 269 -23.20 -10.23 75.90
N ASP A 270 -21.91 -10.51 76.06
CA ASP A 270 -21.25 -10.72 77.34
C ASP A 270 -20.56 -9.45 77.84
N ALA A 271 -20.57 -8.37 77.05
CA ALA A 271 -20.07 -7.07 77.48
C ALA A 271 -21.01 -6.45 78.52
N PHE A 272 -20.42 -5.95 79.60
CA PHE A 272 -21.14 -5.20 80.63
C PHE A 272 -20.79 -3.72 80.57
N THR A 273 -21.77 -2.89 80.90
CA THR A 273 -21.57 -1.45 81.05
C THR A 273 -20.48 -1.18 82.10
N PRO A 274 -19.45 -0.38 81.80
CA PRO A 274 -18.42 -0.01 82.76
C PRO A 274 -19.01 0.64 84.01
N GLN A 275 -18.46 0.32 85.18
CA GLN A 275 -18.95 0.82 86.47
C GLN A 275 -18.85 2.36 86.60
N GLU A 276 -17.97 2.99 85.80
CA GLU A 276 -17.77 4.44 85.75
C GLU A 276 -18.58 5.13 84.62
N TRP A 277 -19.48 4.43 83.93
CA TRP A 277 -20.29 4.98 82.84
C TRP A 277 -21.41 5.90 83.35
N ASP A 278 -21.49 7.14 82.87
CA ASP A 278 -22.54 8.09 83.23
C ASP A 278 -23.48 8.34 82.05
N VAL A 279 -24.71 7.80 82.11
CA VAL A 279 -25.71 7.91 81.03
C VAL A 279 -26.06 9.37 80.69
N VAL A 280 -25.90 10.31 81.63
CA VAL A 280 -26.18 11.74 81.42
C VAL A 280 -25.05 12.43 80.65
N GLN A 281 -23.80 11.98 80.81
CA GLN A 281 -22.63 12.57 80.14
C GLN A 281 -22.21 11.80 78.87
N ASP A 282 -22.28 10.47 78.89
CA ASP A 282 -21.75 9.57 77.87
C ASP A 282 -22.84 8.98 76.95
N GLY A 283 -24.12 9.08 77.34
CA GLY A 283 -25.27 8.54 76.60
C GLY A 283 -25.66 7.10 76.98
N GLU A 284 -26.67 6.54 76.29
CA GLU A 284 -27.04 5.13 76.47
C GLU A 284 -25.88 4.25 76.01
N TRP A 285 -25.44 3.34 76.88
CA TRP A 285 -24.33 2.46 76.56
C TRP A 285 -24.75 1.40 75.54
N GLU A 286 -24.01 1.33 74.44
CA GLU A 286 -24.15 0.27 73.43
C GLU A 286 -22.99 -0.73 73.57
N PRO A 287 -23.26 -2.04 73.60
CA PRO A 287 -22.19 -3.03 73.68
C PRO A 287 -21.30 -2.97 72.43
N PRO A 288 -19.98 -3.19 72.57
CA PRO A 288 -19.08 -3.19 71.43
C PRO A 288 -19.44 -4.31 70.45
N LEU A 289 -19.16 -4.08 69.17
CA LEU A 289 -19.25 -5.12 68.15
C LEU A 289 -17.99 -5.99 68.19
N ILE A 290 -18.18 -7.31 68.24
CA ILE A 290 -17.11 -8.32 68.15
C ILE A 290 -17.21 -9.06 66.81
N ALA A 291 -16.09 -9.63 66.37
CA ALA A 291 -16.07 -10.43 65.15
C ALA A 291 -17.04 -11.61 65.29
N ASN A 292 -17.93 -11.77 64.33
CA ASN A 292 -18.87 -12.87 64.32
C ASN A 292 -18.15 -14.16 63.93
N GLU A 293 -17.98 -15.08 64.89
CA GLU A 293 -17.31 -16.37 64.63
C GLU A 293 -18.01 -17.22 63.56
N LYS A 294 -19.31 -16.99 63.33
CA LYS A 294 -20.11 -17.66 62.30
C LYS A 294 -20.09 -16.92 60.97
N TRP A 295 -19.41 -15.78 60.88
CA TRP A 295 -19.31 -15.02 59.65
C TRP A 295 -18.75 -15.87 58.52
N LYS A 296 -19.46 -15.83 57.40
CA LYS A 296 -19.02 -16.38 56.13
C LYS A 296 -18.99 -15.24 55.11
N LYS A 297 -18.13 -15.36 54.10
CA LYS A 297 -18.09 -14.40 52.98
C LYS A 297 -19.48 -14.23 52.35
N LYS A 298 -19.71 -13.10 51.68
CA LYS A 298 -20.96 -12.84 50.95
C LYS A 298 -21.35 -14.04 50.08
N TRP A 299 -22.55 -14.57 50.31
CA TRP A 299 -23.04 -15.70 49.54
C TRP A 299 -23.29 -15.29 48.09
N VAL A 300 -22.93 -16.17 47.15
CA VAL A 300 -23.12 -15.94 45.72
C VAL A 300 -23.87 -17.13 45.14
N GLN A 301 -25.03 -16.84 44.58
CA GLN A 301 -25.87 -17.81 43.88
C GLN A 301 -25.11 -18.48 42.75
N ARG A 302 -25.16 -19.82 42.70
CA ARG A 302 -24.53 -20.61 41.64
C ARG A 302 -25.10 -20.24 40.27
N LYS A 303 -24.26 -20.31 39.25
CA LYS A 303 -24.68 -20.12 37.86
C LYS A 303 -25.08 -21.46 37.26
N ILE A 304 -26.20 -21.49 36.56
CA ILE A 304 -26.68 -22.62 35.77
C ILE A 304 -26.85 -22.20 34.32
N LEU A 305 -26.79 -23.17 33.40
CA LEU A 305 -27.03 -22.93 31.98
C LEU A 305 -28.45 -22.38 31.84
N ASN A 306 -28.60 -21.29 31.10
CA ASN A 306 -29.90 -20.71 30.83
C ASN A 306 -30.72 -21.69 29.97
N PRO A 307 -31.84 -22.26 30.48
CA PRO A 307 -32.63 -23.23 29.72
C PRO A 307 -33.21 -22.65 28.43
N GLU A 308 -33.37 -21.32 28.37
CA GLU A 308 -33.90 -20.61 27.20
C GLU A 308 -32.82 -20.25 26.17
N TRP A 309 -31.53 -20.51 26.46
CA TRP A 309 -30.44 -20.20 25.54
C TRP A 309 -30.44 -21.15 24.35
N ARG A 310 -30.58 -20.56 23.15
CA ARG A 310 -30.70 -21.30 21.87
C ARG A 310 -29.46 -21.15 20.97
N GLY A 311 -28.39 -20.58 21.49
CA GLY A 311 -27.19 -20.23 20.71
C GLY A 311 -26.97 -18.72 20.63
N GLU A 312 -25.81 -18.32 20.11
CA GLU A 312 -25.61 -16.94 19.66
C GLU A 312 -26.54 -16.69 18.48
N TRP A 313 -27.28 -15.57 18.51
CA TRP A 313 -28.15 -15.21 17.41
C TRP A 313 -27.33 -14.73 16.21
N GLU A 314 -27.67 -15.23 15.02
CA GLU A 314 -27.12 -14.75 13.75
C GLU A 314 -28.25 -14.22 12.85
N PRO A 315 -28.05 -13.09 12.15
CA PRO A 315 -29.02 -12.60 11.18
C PRO A 315 -29.27 -13.61 10.05
N ARG A 316 -30.50 -13.64 9.52
CA ARG A 316 -30.78 -14.40 8.30
C ARG A 316 -29.94 -13.88 7.13
N LYS A 317 -29.40 -14.80 6.34
CA LYS A 317 -28.71 -14.48 5.09
C LYS A 317 -29.71 -14.19 3.97
N ILE A 318 -29.55 -13.06 3.29
CA ILE A 318 -30.31 -12.66 2.09
C ILE A 318 -29.42 -12.66 0.85
N TYR A 319 -30.01 -12.90 -0.32
CA TYR A 319 -29.30 -12.84 -1.59
C TYR A 319 -28.85 -11.41 -1.88
N ASP A 320 -27.56 -11.23 -2.18
CA ASP A 320 -27.05 -9.93 -2.58
C ASP A 320 -27.45 -9.64 -4.04
N LYS A 321 -28.39 -8.72 -4.22
CA LYS A 321 -28.83 -8.28 -5.57
C LYS A 321 -27.73 -7.58 -6.36
N LEU A 322 -26.66 -7.13 -5.71
CA LEU A 322 -25.48 -6.55 -6.34
C LEU A 322 -24.40 -7.60 -6.65
N TYR A 323 -24.55 -8.84 -6.17
CA TYR A 323 -23.65 -9.95 -6.47
C TYR A 323 -23.54 -10.17 -7.97
N TRP A 324 -22.30 -10.32 -8.42
CA TRP A 324 -21.97 -10.75 -9.76
C TRP A 324 -20.75 -11.66 -9.67
N ASP A 325 -20.84 -12.82 -10.31
CA ASP A 325 -19.76 -13.81 -10.37
C ASP A 325 -18.73 -13.37 -11.43
N ASP A 326 -17.74 -12.57 -10.99
CA ASP A 326 -16.62 -12.17 -11.85
C ASP A 326 -15.56 -13.28 -11.92
N ARG A 327 -15.65 -14.12 -12.94
CA ARG A 327 -14.66 -15.20 -13.16
C ARG A 327 -13.40 -14.76 -13.88
N THR A 328 -13.38 -13.54 -14.41
CA THR A 328 -12.27 -13.05 -15.25
C THR A 328 -11.72 -11.71 -14.77
N PRO A 329 -11.42 -11.53 -13.46
CA PRO A 329 -10.88 -10.27 -12.92
C PRO A 329 -9.62 -9.78 -13.64
N TYR A 330 -8.85 -10.68 -14.25
CA TYR A 330 -7.68 -10.33 -15.08
C TYR A 330 -7.99 -9.45 -16.30
N LYS A 331 -9.23 -9.49 -16.82
CA LYS A 331 -9.66 -8.78 -18.04
C LYS A 331 -9.93 -7.30 -17.76
N LEU A 332 -8.88 -6.50 -17.57
CA LEU A 332 -8.99 -5.07 -17.26
C LEU A 332 -9.48 -4.26 -18.47
N GLU A 333 -10.39 -3.30 -18.28
CA GLU A 333 -10.77 -2.37 -19.35
C GLU A 333 -9.53 -1.63 -19.88
N THR A 334 -9.64 -1.04 -21.08
CA THR A 334 -8.54 -0.33 -21.73
C THR A 334 -7.92 0.74 -20.82
N ILE A 335 -6.60 0.69 -20.69
CA ILE A 335 -5.74 1.58 -19.93
C ILE A 335 -5.30 2.73 -20.83
N TYR A 336 -5.58 3.96 -20.42
CA TYR A 336 -5.34 5.17 -21.20
C TYR A 336 -4.10 5.93 -20.77
N GLY A 337 -3.51 5.59 -19.64
CA GLY A 337 -2.29 6.23 -19.19
C GLY A 337 -1.78 5.66 -17.89
N ILE A 338 -0.66 6.22 -17.45
CA ILE A 338 0.09 5.83 -16.27
C ILE A 338 0.48 7.07 -15.48
N GLY A 339 0.62 6.96 -14.18
CA GLY A 339 1.25 8.01 -13.40
C GLY A 339 1.03 7.95 -11.90
N PHE A 340 1.31 9.07 -11.28
CA PHE A 340 1.43 9.23 -9.84
C PHE A 340 0.30 10.09 -9.32
N GLU A 341 -0.39 9.59 -8.31
CA GLU A 341 -1.35 10.33 -7.49
C GLU A 341 -1.05 9.94 -6.04
N ILE A 342 -0.05 10.59 -5.46
CA ILE A 342 0.52 10.22 -4.15
C ILE A 342 0.45 11.39 -3.18
N TRP A 343 0.39 11.07 -1.89
CA TRP A 343 0.70 12.01 -0.81
C TRP A 343 2.04 11.63 -0.23
N SER A 344 2.87 12.60 0.13
CA SER A 344 4.10 12.34 0.88
C SER A 344 4.35 13.41 1.93
N VAL A 345 4.60 12.99 3.17
CA VAL A 345 5.08 13.84 4.27
C VAL A 345 6.57 14.10 4.09
N ASN A 346 7.34 13.08 3.70
CA ASN A 346 8.77 13.24 3.43
C ASN A 346 9.02 13.86 2.05
N LYS A 347 10.16 14.52 1.91
CA LYS A 347 10.67 15.02 0.62
C LYS A 347 11.36 13.89 -0.14
N ASN A 348 11.57 14.13 -1.44
CA ASN A 348 12.42 13.33 -2.31
C ASN A 348 12.05 11.84 -2.37
N VAL A 349 10.89 11.56 -2.95
CA VAL A 349 10.55 10.23 -3.45
C VAL A 349 10.99 10.16 -4.91
N PHE A 350 11.84 9.21 -5.25
CA PHE A 350 12.42 9.05 -6.59
C PHE A 350 11.73 7.92 -7.32
N PHE A 351 11.53 8.09 -8.62
CA PHE A 351 10.96 7.09 -9.51
C PHE A 351 11.80 6.99 -10.77
N ASP A 352 12.01 5.76 -11.23
CA ASP A 352 12.74 5.47 -12.47
C ASP A 352 12.34 4.08 -13.03
N ASP A 353 12.89 3.72 -14.19
CA ASP A 353 12.78 2.40 -14.82
C ASP A 353 11.33 1.92 -15.03
N ILE A 354 10.43 2.83 -15.41
CA ILE A 354 9.00 2.53 -15.50
C ILE A 354 8.72 1.78 -16.80
N ILE A 355 8.31 0.53 -16.67
CA ILE A 355 8.02 -0.38 -17.77
C ILE A 355 6.61 -0.92 -17.64
N LEU A 356 5.84 -0.85 -18.74
CA LEU A 356 4.56 -1.55 -18.87
C LEU A 356 4.60 -2.38 -20.16
N SER A 357 4.20 -3.64 -20.04
CA SER A 357 4.05 -4.53 -21.20
C SER A 357 3.13 -5.71 -20.89
N THR A 358 3.10 -6.70 -21.80
CA THR A 358 2.41 -7.98 -21.63
C THR A 358 3.37 -9.07 -21.14
N ASN A 359 2.86 -10.23 -20.73
CA ASN A 359 3.71 -11.33 -20.25
C ASN A 359 4.60 -11.93 -21.35
N ASP A 360 4.23 -11.78 -22.62
CA ASP A 360 5.04 -12.20 -23.76
C ASP A 360 6.41 -11.51 -23.78
N HIS A 361 6.49 -10.30 -23.23
CA HIS A 361 7.72 -9.52 -23.12
C HIS A 361 8.34 -9.58 -21.72
N LYS A 362 7.87 -10.48 -20.84
CA LYS A 362 8.40 -10.64 -19.47
C LYS A 362 9.92 -10.88 -19.47
N SER A 363 10.45 -11.62 -20.45
CA SER A 363 11.89 -11.85 -20.59
C SER A 363 12.68 -10.57 -20.89
N LEU A 364 12.15 -9.66 -21.69
CA LEU A 364 12.78 -8.36 -21.99
C LEU A 364 12.83 -7.47 -20.74
N ILE A 365 11.78 -7.51 -19.91
CA ILE A 365 11.70 -6.76 -18.66
C ILE A 365 12.74 -7.25 -17.64
N TRP A 366 12.91 -8.57 -17.53
CA TRP A 366 13.97 -9.14 -16.69
C TRP A 366 15.37 -8.88 -17.24
N ASP A 367 15.55 -8.94 -18.55
CA ASP A 367 16.81 -8.57 -19.20
C ASP A 367 17.18 -7.11 -18.91
N TYR A 368 16.20 -6.21 -18.96
CA TYR A 368 16.37 -4.81 -18.56
C TYR A 368 16.78 -4.70 -17.08
N ALA A 369 16.06 -5.38 -16.18
CA ALA A 369 16.36 -5.35 -14.75
C ALA A 369 17.79 -5.84 -14.44
N GLU A 370 18.22 -6.95 -15.05
CA GLU A 370 19.57 -7.51 -14.88
C GLU A 370 20.67 -6.59 -15.43
N LYS A 371 20.42 -5.94 -16.58
CA LYS A 371 21.45 -5.14 -17.28
C LYS A 371 21.52 -3.69 -16.84
N ILE A 372 20.41 -3.11 -16.41
CA ILE A 372 20.30 -1.66 -16.15
C ILE A 372 20.12 -1.39 -14.67
N TRP A 373 19.07 -1.92 -14.04
CA TRP A 373 18.76 -1.62 -12.63
C TRP A 373 19.74 -2.29 -11.65
N LYS A 374 20.02 -3.59 -11.84
CA LYS A 374 20.82 -4.38 -10.89
C LYS A 374 22.25 -3.88 -10.71
N PRO A 375 22.98 -3.42 -11.76
CA PRO A 375 24.29 -2.78 -11.58
C PRO A 375 24.24 -1.51 -10.72
N LYS A 376 23.22 -0.66 -10.91
CA LYS A 376 23.00 0.54 -10.08
C LYS A 376 22.74 0.16 -8.63
N TYR A 377 21.85 -0.80 -8.38
CA TYR A 377 21.53 -1.30 -7.04
C TYR A 377 22.77 -1.88 -6.33
N ASN A 378 23.56 -2.71 -7.01
CA ASN A 378 24.80 -3.26 -6.46
C ASN A 378 25.83 -2.17 -6.10
N THR A 379 25.86 -1.08 -6.86
CA THR A 379 26.72 0.09 -6.56
C THR A 379 26.24 0.79 -5.29
N GLN A 380 24.93 0.96 -5.12
CA GLN A 380 24.36 1.52 -3.88
C GLN A 380 24.70 0.66 -2.66
N LEU A 381 24.52 -0.66 -2.74
CA LEU A 381 24.86 -1.58 -1.65
C LEU A 381 26.33 -1.48 -1.23
N LYS A 382 27.24 -1.42 -2.21
CA LYS A 382 28.68 -1.23 -1.94
C LYS A 382 28.93 0.10 -1.24
N ASN A 383 28.34 1.20 -1.74
CA ASN A 383 28.51 2.53 -1.15
C ASN A 383 27.96 2.59 0.28
N GLN A 384 26.84 1.94 0.56
CA GLN A 384 26.29 1.84 1.92
C GLN A 384 27.24 1.06 2.85
N SER A 385 27.75 -0.10 2.40
CA SER A 385 28.68 -0.89 3.22
C SER A 385 29.99 -0.17 3.55
N LEU A 386 30.43 0.78 2.70
CA LEU A 386 31.59 1.63 2.96
C LEU A 386 31.32 2.75 3.97
N LEU A 387 30.07 3.14 4.16
CA LEU A 387 29.67 4.15 5.16
C LEU A 387 29.47 3.53 6.55
N GLU A 388 29.18 2.24 6.60
CA GLU A 388 28.91 1.49 7.85
C GLU A 388 30.19 0.89 8.48
N ASN A 389 31.29 0.80 7.74
CA ASN A 389 32.62 0.39 8.21
C ASN A 389 33.55 1.59 8.42
#